data_AF-A0A7Z1HNL0-F1
#
_entry.id   AF-A0A7Z1HNL0-F1
#
_cell.length_a   1.000
_cell.length_b   1.000
_cell.length_c   1.000
_cell.angle_alpha   90.00
_cell.angle_beta   90.00
_cell.angle_gamma   90.00
#
_symmetry.space_group_name_H-M   'P 1'
#
loop_
_entity.id
_entity.type
_entity.pdbx_description
1 polymer ?
#
loop_
_entity_poly.entity_id
_entity_poly.type
_entity_poly.pdbx_seq_one_letter_code
_entity_poly.pdbx_strand_id
1 'polypeptide(L)'
;RKMPVSHFKEALDVPDYSGMRQSGFFAMSQGFQLNNHGYDVFIHARRESPQSQGKFAGDKFHISVLRDMVPQAFQALSGLLFSEDSPVDKWKVTDMEKVVQQARVSLGAQFTLYIKPDQENSQYSA
;
A
#
# COMPACT_ATOMS: atom_id res chain seq x y z
N ARG A 1 11.29 -9.91 20.38
CA ARG A 1 10.08 -10.45 21.09
C ARG A 1 9.78 -9.81 22.46
N LYS A 2 10.55 -8.83 22.94
CA LYS A 2 10.32 -8.18 24.26
C LYS A 2 9.71 -6.78 24.14
N MET A 3 9.42 -6.33 22.93
CA MET A 3 8.84 -5.01 22.68
C MET A 3 7.38 -4.98 23.14
N PRO A 4 6.89 -3.82 23.60
CA PRO A 4 5.47 -3.62 23.84
C PRO A 4 4.68 -3.71 22.52
N VAL A 5 3.36 -3.79 22.63
CA VAL A 5 2.46 -3.76 21.46
C VAL A 5 2.61 -2.42 20.74
N SER A 6 2.74 -2.46 19.41
CA SER A 6 2.74 -1.26 18.57
C SER A 6 1.34 -0.66 18.50
N HIS A 7 1.28 0.66 18.46
CA HIS A 7 0.04 1.42 18.28
C HIS A 7 0.08 2.11 16.93
N PHE A 8 -1.00 1.98 16.17
CA PHE A 8 -1.17 2.63 14.87
C PHE A 8 -2.44 3.46 14.92
N LYS A 9 -2.31 4.77 14.73
CA LYS A 9 -3.47 5.65 14.58
C LYS A 9 -3.97 5.56 13.15
N GLU A 10 -5.12 4.91 12.99
CA GLU A 10 -5.74 4.76 11.69
C GLU A 10 -6.15 6.12 11.11
N ALA A 11 -5.93 6.29 9.81
CA ALA A 11 -6.42 7.44 9.08
C ALA A 11 -7.93 7.33 8.81
N LEU A 12 -8.67 8.41 9.03
CA LEU A 12 -10.14 8.44 8.86
C LEU A 12 -10.56 9.03 7.50
N ASP A 13 -9.86 10.05 7.00
CA ASP A 13 -10.16 10.73 5.74
C ASP A 13 -9.29 10.16 4.61
N VAL A 14 -9.70 8.99 4.13
CA VAL A 14 -9.00 8.21 3.11
C VAL A 14 -9.96 7.86 1.97
N PRO A 15 -9.47 7.77 0.72
CA PRO A 15 -10.32 7.34 -0.39
C PRO A 15 -10.81 5.92 -0.16
N ASP A 16 -12.00 5.60 -0.65
CA ASP A 16 -12.40 4.21 -0.86
C ASP A 16 -11.70 3.63 -2.10
N TYR A 17 -11.96 2.36 -2.40
CA TYR A 17 -11.33 1.70 -3.55
C TYR A 17 -11.70 2.34 -4.90
N SER A 18 -12.92 2.87 -5.04
CA SER A 18 -13.36 3.55 -6.26
C SER A 18 -12.65 4.90 -6.42
N GLY A 19 -12.54 5.67 -5.33
CA GLY A 19 -11.77 6.91 -5.27
C GLY A 19 -10.29 6.69 -5.57
N MET A 20 -9.69 5.61 -5.06
CA MET A 20 -8.33 5.22 -5.42
C MET A 20 -8.15 5.03 -6.93
N ARG A 21 -9.11 4.38 -7.60
CA ARG A 21 -9.05 4.18 -9.06
C ARG A 21 -9.08 5.50 -9.83
N GLN A 22 -9.69 6.53 -9.26
CA GLN A 22 -9.79 7.87 -9.85
C GLN A 22 -8.55 8.74 -9.60
N SER A 23 -7.50 8.23 -8.91
CA SER A 23 -6.26 8.99 -8.65
C SER A 23 -5.58 9.52 -9.92
N GLY A 24 -5.83 8.91 -11.07
CA GLY A 24 -5.35 9.38 -12.37
C GLY A 24 -3.83 9.56 -12.39
N PHE A 25 -3.37 10.73 -12.84
CA PHE A 25 -1.95 11.07 -12.88
C PHE A 25 -1.37 11.33 -11.48
N PHE A 26 -2.11 12.05 -10.63
CA PHE A 26 -1.65 12.45 -9.31
C PHE A 26 -2.84 12.82 -8.41
N ALA A 27 -2.86 12.25 -7.21
CA ALA A 27 -3.68 12.66 -6.09
C ALA A 27 -2.89 12.53 -4.78
N MET A 28 -3.41 13.10 -3.69
CA MET A 28 -2.79 13.02 -2.36
C MET A 28 -3.81 12.58 -1.32
N SER A 29 -3.40 11.73 -0.39
CA SER A 29 -4.15 11.42 0.82
C SER A 29 -3.18 11.05 1.94
N GLN A 30 -3.29 11.70 3.10
CA GLN A 30 -2.46 11.42 4.30
C GLN A 30 -0.94 11.39 4.03
N GLY A 31 -0.44 12.29 3.16
CA GLY A 31 0.97 12.34 2.78
C GLY A 31 1.43 11.25 1.80
N PHE A 32 0.52 10.43 1.28
CA PHE A 32 0.79 9.50 0.19
C PHE A 32 0.39 10.10 -1.16
N GLN A 33 1.35 10.13 -2.08
CA GLN A 33 1.13 10.36 -3.50
C GLN A 33 0.46 9.13 -4.11
N LEU A 34 -0.69 9.35 -4.72
CA LEU A 34 -1.52 8.33 -5.34
C LEU A 34 -1.48 8.50 -6.85
N ASN A 35 -1.37 7.38 -7.57
CA ASN A 35 -1.53 7.39 -9.02
C ASN A 35 -2.06 6.05 -9.55
N ASN A 36 -2.86 6.14 -10.60
CA ASN A 36 -3.41 5.00 -11.34
C ASN A 36 -3.15 5.21 -12.84
N HIS A 37 -1.87 5.26 -13.20
CA HIS A 37 -1.45 5.47 -14.59
C HIS A 37 -1.95 4.34 -15.51
N GLY A 38 -2.08 4.64 -16.81
CA GLY A 38 -2.51 3.65 -17.81
C GLY A 38 -1.44 2.62 -18.20
N TYR A 39 -0.20 2.75 -17.69
CA TYR A 39 0.93 1.91 -18.09
C TYR A 39 0.99 0.56 -17.37
N ASP A 40 0.29 0.42 -16.23
CA ASP A 40 0.14 -0.87 -15.54
C ASP A 40 -1.28 -1.05 -14.99
N VAL A 41 -1.50 -2.19 -14.33
CA VAL A 41 -2.79 -2.60 -13.76
C VAL A 41 -2.86 -2.34 -12.25
N PHE A 42 -2.03 -1.43 -11.72
CA PHE A 42 -1.95 -1.16 -10.29
C PHE A 42 -2.21 0.31 -9.98
N ILE A 43 -2.79 0.52 -8.80
CA ILE A 43 -2.89 1.83 -8.17
C ILE A 43 -1.78 1.89 -7.14
N HIS A 44 -0.91 2.89 -7.25
CA HIS A 44 0.27 3.03 -6.40
C HIS A 44 0.04 4.11 -5.34
N ALA A 45 0.50 3.84 -4.13
CA ALA A 45 0.62 4.81 -3.07
C ALA A 45 2.08 4.86 -2.61
N ARG A 46 2.64 6.07 -2.55
CA ARG A 46 4.00 6.31 -2.07
C ARG A 46 4.01 7.54 -1.19
N ARG A 47 4.53 7.42 0.03
CA ARG A 47 4.71 8.55 0.93
C ARG A 47 5.63 9.60 0.29
N GLU A 48 5.19 10.85 0.30
CA GLU A 48 5.95 11.99 -0.25
C GLU A 48 7.26 12.20 0.52
N SER A 49 7.19 12.08 1.84
CA SER A 49 8.33 12.10 2.78
C SER A 49 8.50 10.72 3.41
N PRO A 50 9.34 9.83 2.86
CA PRO A 50 9.52 8.48 3.38
C PRO A 50 10.10 8.48 4.80
N GLN A 51 9.62 7.59 5.65
CA GLN A 51 10.17 7.37 6.99
C GLN A 51 11.40 6.45 6.95
N SER A 52 11.40 5.44 6.06
CA SER A 52 12.50 4.49 5.93
C SER A 52 13.63 5.04 5.04
N GLN A 53 14.80 5.29 5.62
CA GLN A 53 15.91 5.95 4.94
C GLN A 53 16.83 5.00 4.16
N GLY A 54 16.80 3.70 4.44
CA GLY A 54 17.63 2.70 3.78
C GLY A 54 17.28 2.45 2.31
N LYS A 55 18.09 1.65 1.62
CA LYS A 55 17.80 1.18 0.25
C LYS A 55 16.86 -0.02 0.29
N PHE A 56 16.01 -0.17 -0.73
CA PHE A 56 15.14 -1.34 -0.85
C PHE A 56 15.96 -2.62 -1.03
N ALA A 57 15.74 -3.61 -0.15
CA ALA A 57 16.51 -4.87 -0.11
C ALA A 57 15.79 -6.07 -0.76
N GLY A 58 14.56 -5.86 -1.28
CA GLY A 58 13.77 -6.92 -1.93
C GLY A 58 12.56 -7.39 -1.11
N ASP A 59 12.52 -7.07 0.19
CA ASP A 59 11.48 -7.53 1.12
C ASP A 59 10.11 -6.94 0.80
N LYS A 60 9.12 -7.80 0.61
CA LYS A 60 7.75 -7.39 0.34
C LYS A 60 6.73 -8.43 0.80
N PHE A 61 5.56 -7.94 1.16
CA PHE A 61 4.40 -8.78 1.45
C PHE A 61 3.37 -8.67 0.33
N HIS A 62 2.61 -9.74 0.12
CA HIS A 62 1.37 -9.68 -0.65
C HIS A 62 0.20 -10.05 0.24
N ILE A 63 -0.92 -9.35 0.07
CA ILE A 63 -2.19 -9.71 0.72
C ILE A 63 -3.10 -10.29 -0.35
N SER A 64 -3.63 -11.48 -0.09
CA SER A 64 -4.53 -12.20 -0.99
C SER A 64 -5.90 -12.26 -0.35
N VAL A 65 -6.91 -11.76 -1.05
CA VAL A 65 -8.32 -11.86 -0.65
C VAL A 65 -9.13 -12.48 -1.77
N LEU A 66 -10.38 -12.86 -1.48
CA LEU A 66 -11.32 -13.25 -2.52
C LEU A 66 -11.46 -12.09 -3.52
N ARG A 67 -11.34 -12.40 -4.82
CA ARG A 67 -11.26 -11.41 -5.91
C ARG A 67 -12.35 -10.34 -5.83
N ASP A 68 -13.59 -10.77 -5.65
CA ASP A 68 -14.75 -9.88 -5.65
C ASP A 68 -14.92 -9.11 -4.33
N MET A 69 -14.04 -9.37 -3.34
CA MET A 69 -13.96 -8.67 -2.06
C MET A 69 -12.82 -7.65 -1.99
N VAL A 70 -12.07 -7.41 -3.08
CA VAL A 70 -10.97 -6.43 -3.08
C VAL A 70 -11.42 -5.03 -2.64
N PRO A 71 -12.55 -4.47 -3.11
CA PRO A 71 -13.01 -3.15 -2.64
C PRO A 71 -13.26 -3.10 -1.12
N GLN A 72 -13.88 -4.15 -0.57
CA GLN A 72 -14.21 -4.27 0.86
C GLN A 72 -12.95 -4.48 1.70
N ALA A 73 -12.03 -5.32 1.22
CA ALA A 73 -10.73 -5.52 1.87
C ALA A 73 -9.91 -4.23 1.86
N PHE A 74 -9.93 -3.48 0.76
CA PHE A 74 -9.27 -2.19 0.67
C PHE A 74 -9.86 -1.22 1.71
N GLN A 75 -11.19 -1.11 1.80
CA GLN A 75 -11.84 -0.26 2.80
C GLN A 75 -11.51 -0.68 4.24
N ALA A 76 -11.43 -1.97 4.52
CA ALA A 76 -11.08 -2.49 5.85
C ALA A 76 -9.61 -2.26 6.23
N LEU A 77 -8.72 -2.10 5.24
CA LEU A 77 -7.28 -1.91 5.45
C LEU A 77 -6.84 -0.44 5.29
N SER A 78 -7.67 0.42 4.71
CA SER A 78 -7.27 1.78 4.30
C SER A 78 -6.79 2.61 5.48
N GLY A 79 -7.44 2.54 6.64
CA GLY A 79 -7.02 3.23 7.86
C GLY A 79 -5.58 2.91 8.27
N LEU A 80 -5.17 1.65 8.15
CA LEU A 80 -3.79 1.20 8.43
C LEU A 80 -2.82 1.52 7.28
N LEU A 81 -3.23 1.33 6.04
CA LEU A 81 -2.39 1.58 4.85
C LEU A 81 -2.00 3.05 4.70
N PHE A 82 -2.89 3.96 5.12
CA PHE A 82 -2.68 5.41 5.10
C PHE A 82 -2.29 6.00 6.46
N SER A 83 -2.12 5.17 7.49
CA SER A 83 -1.72 5.65 8.80
C SER A 83 -0.38 6.39 8.73
N GLU A 84 -0.28 7.50 9.47
CA GLU A 84 0.99 8.21 9.69
C GLU A 84 2.01 7.32 10.42
N ASP A 85 1.53 6.36 11.21
CA ASP A 85 2.35 5.39 11.96
C ASP A 85 2.69 4.13 11.14
N SER A 86 2.17 4.00 9.91
CA SER A 86 2.46 2.82 9.08
C SER A 86 3.95 2.76 8.73
N PRO A 87 4.61 1.60 8.91
CA PRO A 87 6.02 1.43 8.52
C PRO A 87 6.19 1.25 6.99
N VAL A 88 5.10 1.25 6.23
CA VAL A 88 5.11 0.97 4.79
C VAL A 88 5.01 2.27 4.00
N ASP A 89 6.16 2.80 3.57
CA ASP A 89 6.22 4.03 2.76
C ASP A 89 5.68 3.84 1.33
N LYS A 90 5.65 2.61 0.81
CA LYS A 90 5.21 2.32 -0.54
C LYS A 90 4.40 1.03 -0.59
N TRP A 91 3.24 1.11 -1.21
CA TRP A 91 2.39 -0.04 -1.49
C TRP A 91 1.62 0.18 -2.78
N LYS A 92 1.00 -0.89 -3.27
CA LYS A 92 0.10 -0.84 -4.41
C LYS A 92 -1.03 -1.83 -4.26
N VAL A 93 -2.16 -1.54 -4.89
CA VAL A 93 -3.30 -2.43 -5.01
C VAL A 93 -3.65 -2.63 -6.49
N THR A 94 -4.02 -3.84 -6.91
CA THR A 94 -4.45 -4.13 -8.28
C THR A 94 -5.72 -3.33 -8.61
N ASP A 95 -5.79 -2.72 -9.79
CA ASP A 95 -7.03 -2.17 -10.38
C ASP A 95 -7.81 -3.31 -11.03
N MET A 96 -8.89 -3.75 -10.37
CA MET A 96 -9.64 -4.94 -10.74
C MET A 96 -10.39 -4.80 -12.08
N GLU A 97 -10.59 -3.56 -12.55
CA GLU A 97 -11.20 -3.29 -13.86
C GLU A 97 -10.19 -3.35 -15.01
N LYS A 98 -8.89 -3.26 -14.72
CA LYS A 98 -7.82 -3.32 -15.74
C LYS A 98 -7.19 -4.71 -15.86
N VAL A 99 -7.22 -5.50 -14.79
CA VAL A 99 -6.57 -6.81 -14.76
C VAL A 99 -7.45 -7.90 -15.37
N VAL A 100 -6.85 -8.82 -16.14
CA VAL A 100 -7.55 -10.03 -16.57
C VAL A 100 -7.91 -10.88 -15.34
N GLN A 101 -9.15 -11.37 -15.32
CA GLN A 101 -9.75 -12.08 -14.19
C GLN A 101 -8.96 -13.31 -13.69
N GLN A 102 -8.25 -14.00 -14.58
CA GLN A 102 -7.47 -15.20 -14.26
C GLN A 102 -5.99 -14.88 -13.95
N ALA A 103 -5.59 -13.61 -13.98
CA ALA A 103 -4.23 -13.23 -13.64
C ALA A 103 -3.95 -13.55 -12.16
N ARG A 104 -2.70 -13.92 -11.85
CA ARG A 104 -2.25 -14.19 -10.47
C ARG A 104 -2.62 -13.06 -9.52
N VAL A 105 -2.44 -11.81 -9.94
CA VAL A 105 -2.69 -10.59 -9.15
C VAL A 105 -4.17 -10.17 -9.10
N SER A 106 -5.05 -10.94 -9.77
CA SER A 106 -6.51 -10.82 -9.67
C SER A 106 -7.05 -11.84 -8.66
N LEU A 107 -6.61 -13.10 -8.75
CA LEU A 107 -7.04 -14.19 -7.87
C LEU A 107 -6.43 -14.14 -6.46
N GLY A 108 -5.30 -13.45 -6.30
CA GLY A 108 -4.61 -13.23 -5.04
C GLY A 108 -3.57 -12.15 -5.19
N ALA A 109 -2.77 -11.90 -4.15
CA ALA A 109 -1.69 -10.92 -4.15
C ALA A 109 -2.09 -9.53 -4.69
N GLN A 110 -3.34 -9.12 -4.46
CA GLN A 110 -3.89 -7.89 -5.00
C GLN A 110 -3.23 -6.68 -4.36
N PHE A 111 -2.77 -6.79 -3.11
CA PHE A 111 -1.98 -5.77 -2.43
C PHE A 111 -0.51 -6.20 -2.41
N THR A 112 0.40 -5.26 -2.62
CA THR A 112 1.84 -5.45 -2.41
C THR A 112 2.35 -4.35 -1.48
N LEU A 113 3.01 -4.73 -0.38
CA LEU A 113 3.63 -3.83 0.58
C LEU A 113 5.14 -3.94 0.46
N TYR A 114 5.84 -2.84 0.18
CA TYR A 114 7.29 -2.83 0.01
C TYR A 114 7.96 -2.40 1.32
N ILE A 115 8.84 -3.23 1.86
CA ILE A 115 9.54 -2.97 3.11
C ILE A 115 10.95 -2.47 2.81
N LYS A 116 11.36 -1.42 3.51
CA LYS A 116 12.71 -0.85 3.44
C LYS A 116 13.32 -0.84 4.83
N PRO A 117 14.66 -1.01 4.94
CA PRO A 117 15.35 -0.73 6.18
C PRO A 117 15.13 0.72 6.61
N ASP A 118 14.89 0.93 7.89
CA ASP A 118 14.60 2.23 8.48
C ASP A 118 15.85 3.12 8.53
N GLN A 119 17.03 2.52 8.75
CA GLN A 119 18.29 3.25 8.90
C GLN A 119 18.95 3.60 7.56
N GLU A 120 19.63 4.74 7.50
CA GLU A 120 20.34 5.25 6.31
C GLU A 120 21.41 4.27 5.80
N ASN A 121 22.07 3.54 6.70
CA ASN A 121 23.05 2.50 6.38
C ASN A 121 22.43 1.21 5.79
N SER A 122 21.12 1.21 5.54
CA SER A 122 20.35 0.08 4.99
C SER A 122 20.29 -1.16 5.91
N GLN A 123 20.36 -0.95 7.22
CA GLN A 123 20.10 -1.99 8.23
C GLN A 123 18.72 -1.82 8.86
N TYR A 124 18.10 -2.94 9.22
CA TYR A 124 16.84 -2.96 9.98
C TYR A 124 17.13 -2.78 11.48
N SER A 125 16.43 -1.87 12.14
CA SER A 125 16.36 -1.87 13.60
C SER A 125 15.50 -3.04 14.12
N ALA A 126 15.85 -3.50 15.32
CA ALA A 126 15.18 -4.59 16.02
C ALA A 126 14.06 -4.10 16.90
#